data_AF-A0A7V6HGT7-F1
#
_entry.id   AF-A0A7V6HGT7-F1
#
_cell.length_a   1.000
_cell.length_b   1.000
_cell.length_c   1.000
_cell.angle_alpha   90.00
_cell.angle_beta   90.00
_cell.angle_gamma   90.00
#
_symmetry.space_group_name_H-M   'P 1'
#
loop_
_entity.id
_entity.type
_entity.pdbx_description
1 polymer ?
#
loop_
_entity_poly.entity_id
_entity_poly.type
_entity_poly.pdbx_seq_one_letter_code
_entity_poly.pdbx_strand_id
1 'polypeptide(L)'
;MNKRRREAFTLMEMMVVIGMLGVLMGVTFSGIGQAKTRARVAKANAEVRELVNAILAYEAAEEELEVTPEPVEANATTLKNLLGDSGGPVYLNMKSRDGVFRDPWGQPYRFRIGLKLESSSAEKMSATITFPNRHQHARW
;
A
#
# COMPACT_ATOMS: atom_id res chain seq x y z
N MET A 1 36.59 55.12 12.55
CA MET A 1 35.36 54.60 13.18
C MET A 1 34.28 54.46 12.10
N ASN A 2 34.17 53.30 11.47
CA ASN A 2 33.31 53.10 10.29
C ASN A 2 31.85 52.92 10.73
N LYS A 3 31.04 53.98 10.59
CA LYS A 3 29.58 53.90 10.76
C LYS A 3 29.01 53.07 9.61
N ARG A 4 28.69 51.81 9.87
CA ARG A 4 27.88 50.99 8.96
C ARG A 4 26.50 51.63 8.86
N ARG A 5 26.14 52.12 7.68
CA ARG A 5 24.77 52.56 7.40
C ARG A 5 23.87 51.32 7.53
N ARG A 6 22.87 51.40 8.41
CA ARG A 6 21.80 50.41 8.44
C ARG A 6 20.76 50.86 7.42
N GLU A 7 20.60 50.07 6.37
CA GLU A 7 19.49 50.24 5.44
C GLU A 7 18.23 49.73 6.13
N ALA A 8 17.21 50.58 6.21
CA ALA A 8 15.91 50.23 6.77
C ALA A 8 14.97 49.89 5.60
N PHE A 9 14.36 48.71 5.67
CA PHE A 9 13.41 48.26 4.65
C PHE A 9 12.14 49.09 4.67
N THR A 10 11.62 49.41 3.49
CA THR A 10 10.35 50.13 3.35
C THR A 10 9.17 49.16 3.49
N LEU A 11 8.02 49.67 3.96
CA LEU A 11 6.79 48.87 4.06
C LEU A 11 6.37 48.29 2.70
N MET A 12 6.59 49.04 1.62
CA MET A 12 6.27 48.61 0.25
C MET A 12 7.08 47.38 -0.16
N GLU A 13 8.34 47.31 0.25
CA GLU A 13 9.24 46.21 -0.06
C GLU A 13 8.81 44.93 0.66
N MET A 14 8.38 45.03 1.91
CA MET A 14 7.77 43.89 2.61
C MET A 14 6.41 43.50 2.03
N MET A 15 5.59 44.46 1.58
CA MET A 15 4.28 44.20 0.98
C MET A 15 4.38 43.43 -0.35
N VAL A 16 5.32 43.83 -1.22
CA VAL A 16 5.54 43.14 -2.49
C VAL A 16 6.09 41.73 -2.26
N VAL A 17 7.01 41.57 -1.30
CA VAL A 17 7.61 40.26 -0.99
C VAL A 17 6.56 39.28 -0.47
N ILE A 18 5.73 39.67 0.50
CA ILE A 18 4.65 38.78 0.99
C ILE A 18 3.60 38.52 -0.09
N GLY A 19 3.33 39.49 -0.96
CA GLY A 19 2.44 39.31 -2.12
C GLY A 19 2.96 38.26 -3.10
N MET A 20 4.24 38.36 -3.49
CA MET A 20 4.87 37.37 -4.38
C MET A 20 5.01 35.99 -3.71
N LEU A 21 5.33 35.93 -2.42
CA LEU A 21 5.36 34.67 -1.66
C LEU A 21 3.99 33.99 -1.63
N GLY A 22 2.90 34.75 -1.45
CA GLY A 22 1.53 34.23 -1.50
C GLY A 22 1.19 33.58 -2.84
N VAL A 23 1.57 34.22 -3.96
CA VAL A 23 1.36 33.67 -5.30
C VAL A 23 2.17 32.38 -5.52
N LEU A 24 3.45 32.38 -5.15
CA LEU A 24 4.31 31.18 -5.26
C LEU A 24 3.80 30.03 -4.39
N MET A 25 3.36 30.31 -3.17
CA MET A 25 2.75 29.32 -2.29
C MET A 25 1.44 28.77 -2.87
N GLY A 26 0.61 29.60 -3.51
CA GLY A 26 -0.63 29.14 -4.14
C GLY A 26 -0.41 28.09 -5.24
N VAL A 27 0.59 28.29 -6.09
CA VAL A 27 0.88 27.36 -7.21
C VAL A 27 1.48 26.04 -6.73
N THR A 28 2.34 26.08 -5.69
CA THR A 28 3.11 24.91 -5.23
C THR A 28 2.25 23.80 -4.59
N PHE A 29 1.09 24.11 -4.01
CA PHE A 29 0.25 23.10 -3.33
C PHE A 29 -0.58 22.21 -4.27
N SER A 30 -0.79 22.62 -5.53
CA SER A 30 -1.78 22.00 -6.43
C SER A 30 -1.48 20.54 -6.84
N GLY A 31 -0.26 20.01 -6.66
CA GLY A 31 0.16 18.69 -7.17
C GLY A 31 0.20 17.53 -6.16
N ILE A 32 0.13 17.79 -4.86
CA ILE A 32 0.48 16.78 -3.82
C ILE A 32 -0.56 15.65 -3.71
N GLY A 33 -1.85 15.96 -3.92
CA GLY A 33 -2.94 15.00 -3.75
C GLY A 33 -2.89 13.83 -4.72
N GLN A 34 -2.66 14.10 -6.01
CA GLN A 34 -2.60 13.06 -7.03
C GLN A 34 -1.35 12.17 -6.87
N ALA A 35 -0.19 12.77 -6.56
CA ALA A 35 1.05 12.02 -6.33
C ALA A 35 0.91 11.03 -5.16
N LYS A 36 0.33 11.47 -4.04
CA LYS A 36 0.04 10.60 -2.88
C LYS A 36 -0.90 9.44 -3.25
N THR A 37 -1.91 9.69 -4.07
CA THR A 37 -2.86 8.65 -4.49
C THR A 37 -2.20 7.63 -5.40
N ARG A 38 -1.41 8.06 -6.39
CA ARG A 38 -0.62 7.15 -7.23
C ARG A 38 0.35 6.31 -6.43
N ALA A 39 1.04 6.91 -5.44
CA ALA A 39 1.93 6.19 -4.54
C ALA A 39 1.20 5.13 -3.71
N ARG A 40 -0.01 5.44 -3.19
CA ARG A 40 -0.85 4.47 -2.47
C ARG A 40 -1.24 3.29 -3.38
N VAL A 41 -1.69 3.56 -4.60
CA VAL A 41 -2.06 2.49 -5.55
C VAL A 41 -0.85 1.61 -5.91
N ALA A 42 0.31 2.23 -6.19
CA ALA A 42 1.53 1.49 -6.50
C ALA A 42 1.96 0.60 -5.32
N LYS A 43 1.89 1.13 -4.09
CA LYS A 43 2.17 0.38 -2.87
C LYS A 43 1.24 -0.81 -2.70
N ALA A 44 -0.06 -0.61 -2.85
CA ALA A 44 -1.03 -1.69 -2.76
C ALA A 44 -0.72 -2.80 -3.78
N ASN A 45 -0.48 -2.44 -5.04
CA ASN A 45 -0.15 -3.44 -6.08
C ASN A 45 1.14 -4.22 -5.77
N ALA A 46 2.14 -3.60 -5.14
CA ALA A 46 3.37 -4.27 -4.74
C ALA A 46 3.12 -5.28 -3.61
N GLU A 47 2.41 -4.86 -2.56
CA GLU A 47 2.03 -5.70 -1.41
C GLU A 47 1.23 -6.94 -1.85
N VAL A 48 0.34 -6.76 -2.82
CA VAL A 48 -0.46 -7.84 -3.40
C VAL A 48 0.38 -8.86 -4.13
N ARG A 49 1.31 -8.38 -4.96
CA ARG A 49 2.24 -9.26 -5.68
C ARG A 49 3.10 -10.04 -4.70
N GLU A 50 3.50 -9.40 -3.60
CA GLU A 50 4.24 -10.06 -2.53
C GLU A 50 3.42 -11.18 -1.87
N LEU A 51 2.14 -10.91 -1.54
CA LEU A 51 1.24 -11.95 -1.01
C LEU A 51 1.05 -13.12 -1.98
N VAL A 52 0.81 -12.84 -3.27
CA VAL A 52 0.67 -13.89 -4.29
C VAL A 52 1.95 -14.70 -4.43
N ASN A 53 3.10 -14.03 -4.52
CA ASN A 53 4.39 -14.70 -4.63
C ASN A 53 4.71 -15.54 -3.39
N ALA A 54 4.35 -15.07 -2.19
CA ALA A 54 4.53 -15.83 -0.95
C ALA A 54 3.68 -17.10 -0.94
N ILE A 55 2.42 -17.02 -1.39
CA ILE A 55 1.53 -18.19 -1.52
C ILE A 55 2.13 -19.18 -2.53
N LEU A 56 2.50 -18.72 -3.72
CA LEU A 56 3.09 -19.57 -4.76
C LEU A 56 4.41 -20.22 -4.31
N ALA A 57 5.25 -19.48 -3.59
CA ALA A 57 6.51 -19.99 -3.06
C ALA A 57 6.29 -21.04 -1.97
N TYR A 58 5.30 -20.84 -1.10
CA TYR A 58 4.91 -21.81 -0.08
C TYR A 58 4.36 -23.09 -0.71
N GLU A 59 3.43 -22.97 -1.66
CA GLU A 59 2.86 -24.11 -2.40
C GLU A 59 3.93 -24.90 -3.16
N ALA A 60 4.98 -24.24 -3.66
CA ALA A 60 6.07 -24.89 -4.39
C ALA A 60 7.05 -25.66 -3.48
N ALA A 61 7.14 -25.32 -2.19
CA ALA A 61 8.19 -25.79 -1.31
C ALA A 61 7.70 -26.77 -0.23
N GLU A 62 6.52 -26.51 0.34
CA GLU A 62 5.99 -27.26 1.49
C GLU A 62 4.74 -28.05 1.05
N GLU A 63 3.56 -27.59 1.46
CA GLU A 63 2.25 -28.18 1.21
C GLU A 63 1.27 -27.11 0.73
N GLU A 64 0.13 -27.59 0.26
CA GLU A 64 -0.98 -26.77 -0.19
C GLU A 64 -1.65 -26.03 0.99
N LEU A 65 -1.93 -24.74 0.84
CA LEU A 65 -2.64 -23.98 1.87
C LEU A 65 -4.07 -24.48 2.02
N GLU A 66 -4.60 -24.42 3.25
CA GLU A 66 -5.98 -24.80 3.53
C GLU A 66 -6.96 -24.00 2.66
N VAL A 67 -7.85 -24.73 1.98
CA VAL A 67 -8.93 -24.15 1.18
C VAL A 67 -9.83 -23.31 2.06
N THR A 68 -9.99 -22.05 1.70
CA THR A 68 -10.88 -21.11 2.37
C THR A 68 -12.13 -20.93 1.52
N PRO A 69 -13.31 -21.44 1.97
CA PRO A 69 -14.54 -21.36 1.17
C PRO A 69 -15.01 -19.91 1.01
N GLU A 70 -14.79 -19.09 2.04
CA GLU A 70 -15.12 -17.67 2.09
C GLU A 70 -13.85 -16.81 2.13
N PRO A 71 -13.89 -15.54 1.66
CA PRO A 71 -12.76 -14.63 1.80
C PRO A 71 -12.43 -14.35 3.28
N VAL A 72 -11.20 -14.70 3.69
CA VAL A 72 -10.68 -14.50 5.05
C VAL A 72 -9.74 -13.29 5.08
N GLU A 73 -9.70 -12.59 6.21
CA GLU A 73 -8.79 -11.47 6.41
C GLU A 73 -7.34 -11.94 6.56
N ALA A 74 -6.43 -11.30 5.84
CA ALA A 74 -5.00 -11.51 5.95
C ALA A 74 -4.51 -10.94 7.29
N ASN A 75 -4.20 -11.81 8.22
CA ASN A 75 -3.64 -11.48 9.53
C ASN A 75 -2.52 -12.46 9.89
N ALA A 76 -1.83 -12.19 11.00
CA ALA A 76 -0.68 -12.99 11.43
C ALA A 76 -1.05 -14.45 11.73
N THR A 77 -2.30 -14.73 12.14
CA THR A 77 -2.74 -16.09 12.49
C THR A 77 -3.14 -16.90 11.25
N THR A 78 -3.83 -16.28 10.29
CA THR A 78 -4.26 -16.91 9.03
C THR A 78 -3.10 -17.11 8.06
N LEU A 79 -2.12 -16.22 8.08
CA LEU A 79 -0.90 -16.31 7.26
C LEU A 79 0.31 -16.81 8.06
N LYS A 80 0.10 -17.46 9.22
CA LYS A 80 1.18 -17.92 10.11
C LYS A 80 2.22 -18.78 9.39
N ASN A 81 1.78 -19.60 8.43
CA ASN A 81 2.63 -20.50 7.65
C ASN A 81 3.54 -19.71 6.70
N LEU A 82 3.04 -18.60 6.13
CA LEU A 82 3.81 -17.74 5.22
C LEU A 82 4.81 -16.85 5.98
N LEU A 83 4.53 -16.56 7.26
CA LEU A 83 5.36 -15.70 8.09
C LEU A 83 6.51 -16.45 8.79
N GLY A 84 6.60 -17.78 8.62
CA GLY A 84 7.61 -18.62 9.27
C GLY A 84 7.37 -18.85 10.77
N ASP A 85 6.20 -18.43 11.30
CA ASP A 85 5.87 -18.56 12.73
C ASP A 85 5.67 -20.03 13.16
N SER A 86 5.42 -20.92 12.20
CA SER A 86 5.33 -22.38 12.42
C SER A 86 6.69 -23.10 12.40
N GLY A 87 7.81 -22.36 12.43
CA GLY A 87 9.17 -22.91 12.42
C GLY A 87 9.72 -23.24 11.02
N GLY A 88 8.98 -22.93 9.97
CA GLY A 88 9.39 -23.04 8.56
C GLY A 88 10.07 -21.78 8.03
N PRO A 89 10.54 -21.79 6.77
CA PRO A 89 11.10 -20.62 6.11
C PRO A 89 10.06 -19.49 5.97
N VAL A 90 10.54 -18.25 5.93
CA VAL A 90 9.69 -17.06 5.80
C VAL A 90 9.44 -16.78 4.31
N TYR A 91 8.19 -16.87 3.88
CA TYR A 91 7.75 -16.62 2.49
C TYR A 91 7.20 -15.21 2.27
N LEU A 92 6.67 -14.58 3.32
CA LEU A 92 6.07 -13.25 3.27
C LEU A 92 6.81 -12.29 4.20
N ASN A 93 7.33 -11.18 3.68
CA ASN A 93 7.99 -10.13 4.47
C ASN A 93 7.23 -8.79 4.35
N MET A 94 5.91 -8.87 4.45
CA MET A 94 5.06 -7.70 4.40
C MET A 94 4.91 -7.10 5.80
N LYS A 95 4.85 -5.76 5.88
CA LYS A 95 4.61 -5.09 7.16
C LYS A 95 3.16 -5.27 7.60
N SER A 96 2.97 -5.91 8.75
CA SER A 96 1.67 -5.99 9.42
C SER A 96 1.47 -4.81 10.36
N ARG A 97 0.24 -4.29 10.47
CA ARG A 97 -0.15 -3.30 11.49
C ARG A 97 -1.11 -3.97 12.46
N ASP A 98 -0.70 -4.06 13.73
CA ASP A 98 -1.47 -4.73 14.79
C ASP A 98 -1.79 -6.20 14.46
N GLY A 99 -0.87 -6.89 13.78
CA GLY A 99 -1.07 -8.27 13.31
C GLY A 99 -2.04 -8.41 12.13
N VAL A 100 -2.56 -7.31 11.57
CA VAL A 100 -3.42 -7.32 10.38
C VAL A 100 -2.71 -6.66 9.20
N PHE A 101 -2.75 -7.34 8.06
CA PHE A 101 -2.24 -6.83 6.80
C PHE A 101 -3.28 -5.93 6.14
N ARG A 102 -3.00 -4.62 6.11
CA ARG A 102 -3.95 -3.61 5.64
C ARG A 102 -3.43 -2.91 4.40
N ASP A 103 -4.36 -2.57 3.52
CA ASP A 103 -4.09 -1.74 2.36
C ASP A 103 -3.70 -0.30 2.77
N PRO A 104 -3.19 0.52 1.83
CA PRO A 104 -2.83 1.91 2.09
C PRO A 104 -4.00 2.83 2.48
N TRP A 105 -5.23 2.33 2.47
CA TRP A 105 -6.44 3.01 2.90
C TRP A 105 -6.96 2.50 4.26
N GLY A 106 -6.30 1.50 4.86
CA GLY A 106 -6.58 0.98 6.20
C GLY A 106 -7.50 -0.24 6.24
N GLN A 107 -8.02 -0.70 5.10
CA GLN A 107 -8.86 -1.90 5.04
C GLN A 107 -8.00 -3.17 5.00
N PRO A 108 -8.38 -4.23 5.71
CA PRO A 108 -7.63 -5.49 5.68
C PRO A 108 -7.65 -6.09 4.28
N TYR A 109 -6.52 -6.62 3.85
CA TYR A 109 -6.46 -7.51 2.70
C TYR A 109 -7.30 -8.75 3.00
N ARG A 110 -8.03 -9.25 1.98
CA ARG A 110 -8.77 -10.51 2.09
C ARG A 110 -8.31 -11.46 1.03
N PHE A 111 -8.17 -12.73 1.38
CA PHE A 111 -7.77 -13.77 0.46
C PHE A 111 -8.74 -14.94 0.54
N ARG A 112 -8.83 -15.68 -0.55
CA ARG A 112 -9.63 -16.89 -0.68
C ARG A 112 -8.83 -17.88 -1.50
N ILE A 113 -8.72 -19.10 -1.03
CA ILE A 113 -7.98 -20.18 -1.66
C ILE A 113 -9.05 -21.23 -1.98
N GLY A 114 -9.32 -21.45 -3.26
CA GLY A 114 -10.37 -22.36 -3.69
C GLY A 114 -9.89 -23.26 -4.80
N LEU A 115 -10.44 -24.48 -4.86
CA LEU A 115 -10.22 -25.37 -5.99
C LEU A 115 -11.05 -24.89 -7.18
N LYS A 116 -10.39 -24.63 -8.31
CA LYS A 116 -11.08 -24.38 -9.58
C LYS A 116 -11.22 -25.72 -10.29
N LEU A 117 -12.42 -26.31 -10.18
CA LEU A 117 -12.82 -27.47 -10.95
C LEU A 117 -12.95 -27.05 -12.43
N GLU A 118 -11.85 -27.13 -13.18
CA GLU A 118 -11.86 -26.99 -14.62
C GLU A 118 -12.31 -28.34 -15.21
N SER A 119 -13.42 -28.36 -15.96
CA SER A 119 -14.15 -29.56 -16.43
C SER A 119 -13.36 -30.52 -17.34
N SER A 120 -12.03 -30.42 -17.43
CA SER A 120 -11.20 -31.32 -18.21
C SER A 120 -9.90 -31.63 -17.45
N SER A 121 -10.00 -32.60 -16.55
CA SER A 121 -8.94 -33.53 -16.15
C SER A 121 -7.76 -33.04 -15.29
N ALA A 122 -7.79 -31.83 -14.73
CA ALA A 122 -6.85 -31.46 -13.66
C ALA A 122 -7.52 -30.52 -12.65
N GLU A 123 -7.61 -30.94 -11.40
CA GLU A 123 -7.96 -30.04 -10.30
C GLU A 123 -6.86 -28.98 -10.18
N LYS A 124 -7.19 -27.71 -10.47
CA LYS A 124 -6.25 -26.60 -10.30
C LYS A 124 -6.66 -25.76 -9.10
N MET A 125 -5.78 -25.65 -8.13
CA MET A 125 -5.89 -24.64 -7.07
C MET A 125 -5.95 -23.23 -7.65
N SER A 126 -6.81 -22.39 -7.07
CA SER A 126 -6.97 -20.98 -7.44
C SER A 126 -7.03 -20.11 -6.19
N ALA A 127 -5.98 -19.34 -5.95
CA ALA A 127 -5.98 -18.27 -4.95
C ALA A 127 -6.51 -16.95 -5.56
N THR A 128 -7.41 -16.28 -4.84
CA THR A 128 -7.90 -14.93 -5.15
C THR A 128 -7.62 -14.02 -3.97
N ILE A 129 -6.93 -12.91 -4.21
CA ILE A 129 -6.74 -11.86 -3.21
C ILE A 129 -7.56 -10.64 -3.63
N THR A 130 -8.39 -10.15 -2.72
CA THR A 130 -9.29 -9.01 -2.94
C THR A 130 -8.79 -7.77 -2.22
N PHE A 131 -8.86 -6.64 -2.93
CA PHE A 131 -8.57 -5.29 -2.42
C PHE A 131 -9.88 -4.54 -2.27
N PRO A 132 -10.42 -4.44 -1.05
CA PRO A 132 -11.73 -3.82 -0.82
C PRO A 132 -11.79 -2.38 -1.36
N ASN A 133 -10.64 -1.69 -1.43
CA ASN A 133 -10.56 -0.29 -1.84
C ASN A 133 -9.95 -0.03 -3.24
N ARG A 134 -9.96 -0.99 -4.16
CA ARG A 134 -9.37 -0.79 -5.50
C ARG A 134 -10.02 0.35 -6.29
N HIS A 135 -11.30 0.62 -6.06
CA HIS A 135 -12.13 1.48 -6.93
C HIS A 135 -12.63 2.79 -6.31
N GLN A 136 -12.37 3.11 -5.02
CA GLN A 136 -12.96 4.35 -4.42
C GLN A 136 -12.39 5.66 -5.01
N HIS A 137 -11.36 5.61 -5.86
CA HIS A 137 -10.73 6.79 -6.47
C HIS A 137 -11.18 7.12 -7.90
N ALA A 138 -12.20 6.44 -8.44
CA ALA A 138 -12.80 6.75 -9.74
C ALA A 138 -14.09 7.57 -9.60
N ARG A 139 -14.06 8.63 -8.78
CA ARG A 139 -15.09 9.68 -8.82
C ARG A 139 -14.43 10.94 -9.39
N TRP A 140 -14.66 11.18 -10.67
CA TRP A 140 -14.42 12.44 -11.37
C TRP A 140 -15.37 13.51 -10.85
#